data_AF-A0A7D3XHT1-F1
#
_entry.id   AF-A0A7D3XHT1-F1
#
_cell.length_a   1.000
_cell.length_b   1.000
_cell.length_c   1.000
_cell.angle_alpha   90.00
_cell.angle_beta   90.00
_cell.angle_gamma   90.00
#
_symmetry.space_group_name_H-M   'P 1'
#
loop_
_entity.id
_entity.type
_entity.pdbx_description
1 polymer ?
#
loop_
_entity_poly.entity_id
_entity_poly.type
_entity_poly.pdbx_seq_one_letter_code
_entity_poly.pdbx_strand_id
1 'polypeptide(L)' 'MLFHGGMVVIHQSFGTPRVIYSLRNRLERNLIHSELNVQRKKGIPTYQLLVPKKDARQARELLKHYKKELEQA' A
#
# COMPACT_ATOMS: atom_id res chain seq x y z
N MET A 1 -14.75 -0.44 -14.94
CA MET A 1 -13.67 -1.44 -15.04
C MET A 1 -13.62 -2.22 -13.75
N LEU A 2 -14.20 -3.43 -13.72
CA LEU A 2 -14.22 -4.29 -12.54
C LEU A 2 -12.95 -5.15 -12.54
N PHE A 3 -12.07 -4.95 -11.54
CA PHE A 3 -10.86 -5.75 -11.37
C PHE A 3 -11.25 -7.19 -11.01
N HIS A 4 -11.41 -8.05 -12.03
CA HIS A 4 -11.71 -9.49 -11.90
C HIS A 4 -10.57 -10.32 -11.28
N GLY A 5 -9.41 -9.69 -11.01
CA GLY A 5 -8.31 -10.28 -10.26
C GLY A 5 -8.27 -9.64 -8.88
N GLY A 6 -8.70 -10.38 -7.85
CA GLY A 6 -8.90 -9.86 -6.50
C GLY A 6 -7.75 -9.00 -5.93
N MET A 7 -8.10 -8.21 -4.93
CA MET A 7 -7.16 -7.32 -4.25
C MET A 7 -6.21 -8.10 -3.35
N VAL A 8 -4.93 -7.70 -3.32
CA VAL A 8 -3.92 -8.29 -2.43
C VAL A 8 -3.32 -7.23 -1.53
N VAL A 9 -3.07 -7.59 -0.28
CA VAL A 9 -2.40 -6.69 0.67
C VAL A 9 -0.91 -6.65 0.37
N ILE A 10 -0.38 -5.45 0.15
CA ILE A 10 1.06 -5.22 -0.11
C ILE A 10 1.78 -4.57 1.07
N HIS A 11 1.06 -3.85 1.92
CA HIS A 11 1.63 -3.23 3.12
C HIS A 11 0.61 -3.15 4.24
N GLN A 12 1.06 -3.24 5.48
CA GLN A 12 0.24 -3.07 6.68
C GLN A 12 0.98 -2.18 7.68
N SER A 13 0.27 -1.25 8.30
CA SER A 13 0.80 -0.40 9.38
C SER A 13 -0.13 -0.41 10.58
N PHE A 14 0.45 -0.47 11.78
CA PHE A 14 -0.27 -0.49 13.05
C PHE A 14 -0.14 0.88 13.70
N GLY A 15 -1.25 1.47 14.11
CA GLY A 15 -1.28 2.75 14.84
C GLY A 15 -0.94 3.99 14.00
N THR A 16 -0.09 3.88 12.98
CA THR A 16 0.45 5.03 12.25
C THR A 16 -0.08 5.12 10.81
N PRO A 17 -1.10 5.95 10.55
CA PRO A 17 -1.67 6.08 9.20
C PRO A 17 -0.76 6.85 8.23
N ARG A 18 0.17 7.68 8.73
CA ARG A 18 1.00 8.58 7.91
C ARG A 18 1.82 7.84 6.85
N VAL A 19 2.47 6.74 7.22
CA VAL A 19 3.29 5.94 6.30
C VAL A 19 2.43 5.35 5.19
N ILE A 20 1.28 4.79 5.54
CA ILE A 20 0.34 4.20 4.58
C ILE A 20 -0.17 5.25 3.57
N TYR A 21 -0.50 6.46 4.02
CA TYR A 21 -0.91 7.53 3.11
C TYR A 21 0.20 7.96 2.15
N SER A 22 1.45 8.05 2.62
CA SER A 22 2.59 8.34 1.75
C SER A 22 2.80 7.24 0.69
N LEU A 23 2.72 5.97 1.09
CA LEU A 23 2.85 4.84 0.16
C LEU A 23 1.72 4.83 -0.87
N ARG A 24 0.47 5.07 -0.44
CA ARG A 24 -0.70 5.21 -1.31
C ARG A 24 -0.50 6.31 -2.35
N ASN A 25 -0.11 7.51 -1.92
CA ASN A 25 0.12 8.64 -2.81
C ASN A 25 1.21 8.32 -3.86
N ARG A 26 2.27 7.61 -3.44
CA ARG A 26 3.32 7.18 -4.37
C ARG A 26 2.82 6.17 -5.41
N LEU A 27 1.94 5.24 -5.04
CA LEU A 27 1.31 4.31 -5.99
C LEU A 27 0.38 5.03 -6.97
N GLU A 28 -0.47 5.93 -6.46
CA GLU A 28 -1.40 6.72 -7.27
C GLU A 28 -0.66 7.60 -8.30
N ARG A 29 0.45 8.22 -7.92
CA ARG A 29 1.33 8.98 -8.84
C ARG A 29 1.95 8.13 -9.95
N ASN A 30 2.05 6.82 -9.76
CA ASN A 30 2.56 5.87 -10.75
C ASN A 30 1.44 5.09 -11.45
N LEU A 31 0.20 5.62 -11.38
CA LEU A 31 -1.00 5.04 -12.01
C LEU A 31 -1.34 3.63 -11.52
N ILE A 32 -0.84 3.26 -10.34
CA ILE A 32 -1.19 1.99 -9.69
C ILE A 32 -2.39 2.26 -8.79
N HIS A 33 -3.52 1.66 -9.15
CA HIS A 33 -4.71 1.71 -8.31
C HIS A 33 -4.44 1.03 -6.96
N SER A 34 -4.84 1.69 -5.88
CA SER A 34 -4.71 1.15 -4.53
C SER A 34 -5.94 1.46 -3.69
N GLU A 35 -6.26 0.53 -2.79
CA GLU A 35 -7.34 0.67 -1.83
C GLU A 35 -6.78 0.65 -0.41
N LEU A 36 -7.41 1.42 0.47
CA LEU A 36 -7.09 1.46 1.88
C LEU A 36 -8.18 0.73 2.67
N ASN A 37 -7.82 -0.36 3.35
CA ASN A 37 -8.70 -1.03 4.29
C ASN A 37 -8.23 -0.75 5.72
N VAL A 38 -9.13 -0.21 6.55
CA VAL A 38 -8.85 0.07 7.96
C VAL A 38 -9.56 -0.97 8.81
N GLN A 39 -8.78 -1.75 9.55
CA GLN A 39 -9.29 -2.77 10.47
C GLN A 39 -8.91 -2.42 11.90
N ARG A 40 -9.60 -2.99 12.88
CA ARG A 40 -9.16 -2.98 14.29
C ARG A 40 -8.73 -4.38 14.67
N LYS A 41 -7.45 -4.56 15.01
CA LYS A 41 -6.93 -5.82 15.56
C LYS A 41 -6.50 -5.59 17.00
N LYS A 42 -7.10 -6.36 17.93
CA LYS A 42 -6.80 -6.29 19.37
C LYS A 42 -6.86 -4.85 19.93
N GLY A 43 -7.82 -4.06 19.48
CA GLY A 43 -7.99 -2.65 19.89
C GLY A 43 -7.10 -1.64 19.17
N ILE A 44 -6.14 -2.08 18.35
CA ILE A 44 -5.21 -1.20 17.62
C ILE A 44 -5.70 -1.02 16.18
N PRO A 45 -5.81 0.23 15.68
CA PRO A 45 -6.12 0.48 14.27
C PRO A 45 -4.99 -0.05 13.39
N THR A 46 -5.34 -0.91 12.45
CA THR A 46 -4.46 -1.53 11.46
C THR A 46 -4.88 -1.05 10.09
N TYR A 47 -3.97 -0.39 9.40
CA TYR A 47 -4.18 0.14 8.07
C TYR A 47 -3.54 -0.80 7.07
N GLN A 48 -4.31 -1.30 6.11
CA GLN A 48 -3.85 -2.21 5.06
C GLN A 48 -3.94 -1.51 3.72
N LEU A 49 -2.84 -1.53 2.98
CA LEU A 49 -2.78 -1.04 1.61
C LEU A 49 -2.92 -2.22 0.65
N LEU A 50 -3.97 -2.18 -0.15
CA LEU A 50 -4.30 -3.19 -1.14
C LEU A 50 -4.07 -2.65 -2.54
N VAL A 51 -3.71 -3.55 -3.45
CA VAL A 51 -3.61 -3.27 -4.88
C VAL A 51 -4.17 -4.44 -5.68
N PRO A 52 -4.58 -4.23 -6.94
CA PRO A 52 -4.96 -5.32 -7.83
C PRO A 52 -3.83 -6.36 -7.92
N LYS A 53 -4.15 -7.65 -7.87
CA LYS A 53 -3.15 -8.74 -7.94
C LYS A 53 -2.20 -8.61 -9.14
N LYS A 54 -2.71 -8.13 -10.27
CA LYS A 54 -1.93 -7.88 -11.50
C LYS A 54 -0.82 -6.84 -11.31
N ASP A 55 -1.03 -5.86 -10.45
CA ASP A 55 -0.11 -4.73 -10.23
C ASP A 55 0.77 -4.96 -8.98
N ALA A 56 0.52 -6.05 -8.24
CA ALA A 56 1.17 -6.32 -6.96
C ALA A 56 2.69 -6.43 -7.04
N ARG A 57 3.22 -7.01 -8.12
CA ARG A 57 4.67 -7.11 -8.32
C ARG A 57 5.28 -5.73 -8.52
N GLN A 58 4.73 -4.95 -9.45
CA GLN A 58 5.19 -3.60 -9.76
C GLN A 58 5.08 -2.67 -8.54
N ALA A 59 3.97 -2.75 -7.81
CA ALA A 59 3.76 -1.99 -6.58
C ALA A 59 4.84 -2.31 -5.53
N ARG A 60 5.16 -3.59 -5.32
CA ARG A 60 6.20 -4.01 -4.36
C ARG A 60 7.59 -3.51 -4.75
N GLU A 61 7.95 -3.63 -6.02
CA GLU A 61 9.24 -3.12 -6.52
C GLU A 61 9.34 -1.62 -6.32
N LEU A 62 8.28 -0.88 -6.65
CA LEU A 62 8.22 0.58 -6.51
C LEU A 62 8.34 1.03 -5.04
N LEU A 63 7.63 0.37 -4.13
CA LEU A 63 7.72 0.67 -2.70
C LEU A 63 9.08 0.30 -2.11
N LYS A 64 9.74 -0.76 -2.62
CA LYS A 64 11.10 -1.14 -2.22
C LYS A 64 12.12 -0.06 -2.62
N HIS A 65 12.00 0.48 -3.84
CA HIS A 65 12.84 1.61 -4.27
C HIS A 65 12.60 2.85 -3.41
N TYR A 66 11.34 3.19 -3.13
CA TYR A 66 11.00 4.33 -2.27
C TYR A 66 11.55 4.19 -0.85
N LYS A 67 11.51 3.00 -0.25
CA LYS A 67 12.15 2.76 1.07
C LYS A 67 13.64 3.05 1.03
N LYS A 68 14.33 2.62 -0.03
CA LYS A 68 15.77 2.87 -0.21
C LYS A 68 16.08 4.35 -0.37
N GLU A 69 15.24 5.11 -1.07
CA GLU A 69 15.36 6.57 -1.18
C GLU A 69 15.22 7.24 0.19
N LEU A 70 14.27 6.79 1.02
CA LEU A 70 14.05 7.32 2.36
C LEU A 70 15.18 6.98 3.35
N GLU A 71 15.87 5.85 3.18
CA GLU A 71 16.99 5.45 4.04
C GLU A 71 18.29 6.22 3.72
N GLN A 72 18.36 6.88 2.57
CA GLN A 72 19.54 7.66 2.14
C GLN A 72 19.41 9.17 2.38
N ALA A 73 18.24 9.65 2.82
CA ALA A 73 17.95 11.05 3.11
C ALA A 73 18.01 11.34 4.61
#